data_AF-U1QN08-F1
#
_entry.id   AF-U1QN08-F1
#
_cell.length_a   1.000
_cell.length_b   1.000
_cell.length_c   1.000
_cell.angle_alpha   90.00
_cell.angle_beta   90.00
_cell.angle_gamma   90.00
#
_symmetry.space_group_name_H-M   'P 1'
#
loop_
_entity.id
_entity.type
_entity.pdbx_description
1 polymer ?
#
loop_
_entity_poly.entity_id
_entity_poly.type
_entity_poly.pdbx_seq_one_letter_code
_entity_poly.pdbx_strand_id
1 'polypeptide(L)'
;MRPCASAYSSCSSSRPSSSSSASSGAFPRPRRTSSDPTTPSPPSATPGAMRPPSLSRWMWRARPLRSFIPARHHTQTSSQQGFFNFTGSAQPRDFFSKLDQFAPTALPVYHDAHSCSPSSGTGEPFHRRKEMVASVAVIMDYQNMHLTGHDRFTPPGIPKHESLIHPLLFAEEVIKRREEALAPQRMAQKPNLPPRAELAKVMVFRGCPSNHKDPEAYNRSQKQKAEWTRDPRVEIIYRSLRYSWDSAVNDWRKQEKGIDVLVALTAYQLSVSGAFDVVILASHDTDMIPVIERYDADRTDRSGFLEIAHWEGCKRLQAPGIQTWRTTLGAPSFVHSRDRKDYT
;
A
#
# COMPACT_ATOMS: atom_id res chain seq x y z
N MET A 1 -8.44 34.86 62.79
CA MET A 1 -8.16 36.29 62.62
C MET A 1 -7.10 36.47 61.51
N ARG A 2 -7.06 37.62 60.83
CA ARG A 2 -5.86 38.12 60.10
C ARG A 2 -4.99 38.93 61.11
N PRO A 3 -3.69 39.23 60.87
CA PRO A 3 -3.15 40.13 59.80
C PRO A 3 -2.49 39.34 58.62
N CYS A 4 -2.05 39.85 57.45
CA CYS A 4 -1.59 41.18 56.95
C CYS A 4 -0.15 41.60 57.35
N ALA A 5 0.66 42.34 56.56
CA ALA A 5 0.74 42.54 55.09
C ALA A 5 2.00 43.37 54.70
N SER A 6 2.46 43.25 53.45
CA SER A 6 3.09 44.31 52.60
C SER A 6 4.39 45.04 53.00
N ALA A 7 5.43 44.94 52.14
CA ALA A 7 6.10 46.06 51.43
C ALA A 7 7.05 45.46 50.35
N TYR A 8 7.08 45.80 49.06
CA TYR A 8 7.12 47.07 48.30
C TYR A 8 8.48 47.80 48.22
N SER A 9 9.07 47.77 47.01
CA SER A 9 9.95 48.82 46.48
C SER A 9 9.93 48.78 44.96
N SER A 10 10.03 49.95 44.31
CA SER A 10 9.75 50.12 42.87
C SER A 10 10.32 51.42 42.34
N CYS A 11 10.96 51.38 41.17
CA CYS A 11 11.25 52.54 40.30
C CYS A 11 11.61 52.05 38.88
N SER A 12 11.52 52.82 37.79
CA SER A 12 10.57 53.89 37.41
C SER A 12 10.91 54.41 36.00
N SER A 13 9.93 54.39 35.08
CA SER A 13 9.82 55.30 33.89
C SER A 13 10.95 55.28 32.82
N SER A 14 10.79 55.76 31.58
CA SER A 14 9.78 56.69 31.00
C SER A 14 9.40 56.35 29.55
N ARG A 15 8.18 56.75 29.15
CA ARG A 15 7.76 57.02 27.76
C ARG A 15 7.59 58.54 27.55
N PRO A 16 7.49 59.01 26.29
CA PRO A 16 6.63 60.16 25.96
C PRO A 16 5.63 59.89 24.82
N SER A 17 4.74 60.85 24.57
CA SER A 17 3.72 60.88 23.51
C SER A 17 3.24 62.35 23.27
N SER A 18 2.44 62.70 22.26
CA SER A 18 1.84 61.87 21.18
C SER A 18 2.26 62.36 19.76
N SER A 19 1.46 62.89 18.81
CA SER A 19 0.06 63.33 18.78
C SER A 19 -0.57 63.22 17.36
N SER A 20 -1.90 63.30 17.31
CA SER A 20 -2.82 63.34 16.16
C SER A 20 -2.52 64.34 15.03
N SER A 21 -2.89 63.98 13.79
CA SER A 21 -3.78 64.79 12.94
C SER A 21 -4.37 63.96 11.79
N ALA A 22 -5.46 64.44 11.18
CA ALA A 22 -6.13 63.83 10.03
C ALA A 22 -6.79 64.90 9.15
N SER A 23 -6.79 64.72 7.83
CA SER A 23 -7.55 65.55 6.89
C SER A 23 -7.77 64.85 5.54
N SER A 24 -8.86 65.21 4.87
CA SER A 24 -9.30 64.64 3.59
C SER A 24 -8.85 65.49 2.39
N GLY A 25 -8.72 64.88 1.21
CA GLY A 25 -8.48 65.57 -0.06
C GLY A 25 -9.10 64.80 -1.24
N ALA A 26 -9.60 65.50 -2.26
CA ALA A 26 -10.46 64.91 -3.30
C ALA A 26 -9.95 65.14 -4.74
N PHE A 27 -10.62 64.49 -5.69
CA PHE A 27 -10.45 64.53 -7.15
C PHE A 27 -10.23 65.93 -7.76
N PRO A 28 -9.57 65.99 -8.94
CA PRO A 28 -10.39 66.21 -10.15
C PRO A 28 -10.06 65.28 -11.35
N ARG A 29 -11.03 65.16 -12.27
CA ARG A 29 -10.91 64.60 -13.63
C ARG A 29 -10.88 65.72 -14.70
N PRO A 30 -10.30 65.47 -15.89
CA PRO A 30 -10.77 66.08 -17.15
C PRO A 30 -11.69 65.15 -17.97
N ARG A 31 -12.08 65.58 -19.19
CA ARG A 31 -13.27 65.09 -19.92
C ARG A 31 -13.03 64.18 -21.13
N ARG A 32 -14.12 63.43 -21.42
CA ARG A 32 -14.49 62.73 -22.68
C ARG A 32 -14.13 63.46 -23.98
N THR A 33 -13.93 62.65 -25.04
CA THR A 33 -14.64 62.77 -26.32
C THR A 33 -15.33 61.42 -26.63
N SER A 34 -16.04 61.28 -27.76
CA SER A 34 -17.06 60.23 -27.97
C SER A 34 -17.25 59.80 -29.43
N SER A 35 -17.48 58.51 -29.66
CA SER A 35 -18.24 57.98 -30.81
C SER A 35 -18.72 56.54 -30.56
N ASP A 36 -20.01 56.32 -30.81
CA ASP A 36 -20.67 55.04 -31.14
C ASP A 36 -20.84 55.04 -32.69
N PRO A 37 -21.18 53.94 -33.42
CA PRO A 37 -22.37 53.12 -33.14
C PRO A 37 -22.42 51.61 -33.57
N THR A 38 -23.54 50.97 -33.21
CA THR A 38 -24.29 49.91 -33.94
C THR A 38 -23.79 48.44 -34.02
N THR A 39 -24.40 47.59 -33.17
CA THR A 39 -25.12 46.30 -33.47
C THR A 39 -24.46 45.12 -34.25
N PRO A 40 -25.01 43.87 -34.21
CA PRO A 40 -26.13 43.32 -33.42
C PRO A 40 -25.81 42.03 -32.62
N SER A 41 -26.74 41.61 -31.75
CA SER A 41 -26.78 40.26 -31.12
C SER A 41 -27.79 39.34 -31.81
N PRO A 42 -27.49 38.03 -31.94
CA PRO A 42 -28.47 36.98 -31.55
C PRO A 42 -27.80 35.68 -31.04
N PRO A 43 -28.56 34.63 -30.65
CA PRO A 43 -29.75 34.63 -29.80
C PRO A 43 -29.58 33.71 -28.57
N SER A 44 -30.57 33.70 -27.67
CA SER A 44 -30.62 32.77 -26.52
C SER A 44 -31.02 31.33 -26.92
N ALA A 45 -30.47 30.34 -26.22
CA ALA A 45 -30.92 28.94 -26.28
C ALA A 45 -31.08 28.35 -24.87
N THR A 46 -32.22 27.71 -24.62
CA THR A 46 -32.64 27.15 -23.32
C THR A 46 -31.90 25.83 -23.02
N PRO A 47 -31.48 25.55 -21.77
CA PRO A 47 -30.60 24.40 -21.47
C PRO A 47 -31.30 23.04 -21.62
N GLY A 48 -30.74 22.20 -22.50
CA GLY A 48 -31.09 20.78 -22.58
C GLY A 48 -30.45 19.97 -21.45
N ALA A 49 -31.25 19.32 -20.61
CA ALA A 49 -30.78 18.57 -19.45
C ALA A 49 -30.12 17.23 -19.83
N MET A 50 -28.82 17.26 -20.14
CA MET A 50 -28.05 16.07 -20.48
C MET A 50 -27.68 15.27 -19.22
N ARG A 51 -28.36 14.14 -19.00
CA ARG A 51 -28.03 13.19 -17.91
C ARG A 51 -26.61 12.63 -18.09
N PRO A 52 -25.81 12.45 -17.02
CA PRO A 52 -24.59 11.67 -17.10
C PRO A 52 -24.92 10.19 -17.38
N PRO A 53 -24.09 9.47 -18.17
CA PRO A 53 -24.31 8.06 -18.45
C PRO A 53 -24.14 7.20 -17.18
N SER A 54 -25.08 6.30 -16.95
CA SER A 54 -25.15 5.49 -15.73
C SER A 54 -24.10 4.37 -15.68
N LEU A 55 -23.31 4.33 -14.60
CA LEU A 55 -22.34 3.27 -14.29
C LEU A 55 -22.99 1.87 -14.30
N SER A 56 -22.83 1.15 -15.41
CA SER A 56 -23.53 -0.10 -15.67
C SER A 56 -22.79 -1.32 -15.11
N ARG A 57 -22.72 -1.37 -13.78
CA ARG A 57 -22.88 -2.58 -12.94
C ARG A 57 -22.37 -3.91 -13.55
N TRP A 58 -21.11 -4.25 -13.28
CA TRP A 58 -20.61 -5.62 -13.42
C TRP A 58 -21.24 -6.54 -12.37
N MET A 59 -22.36 -7.18 -12.70
CA MET A 59 -23.04 -8.16 -11.85
C MET A 59 -22.63 -9.59 -12.22
N TRP A 60 -21.79 -10.22 -11.39
CA TRP A 60 -21.58 -11.67 -11.43
C TRP A 60 -22.84 -12.39 -10.95
N ARG A 61 -23.70 -12.82 -11.89
CA ARG A 61 -24.79 -13.77 -11.60
C ARG A 61 -24.25 -15.19 -11.70
N ALA A 62 -24.06 -15.84 -10.56
CA ALA A 62 -23.86 -17.29 -10.52
C ALA A 62 -25.11 -18.01 -11.06
N ARG A 63 -24.90 -19.06 -11.86
CA ARG A 63 -25.89 -20.11 -12.14
C ARG A 63 -25.23 -21.48 -11.95
N PRO A 64 -25.94 -22.46 -11.37
CA PRO A 64 -25.33 -23.73 -10.97
C PRO A 64 -25.05 -24.64 -12.17
N LEU A 65 -24.03 -25.49 -12.00
CA LEU A 65 -23.72 -26.57 -12.93
C LEU A 65 -24.86 -27.59 -12.98
N ARG A 66 -25.19 -28.09 -14.17
CA ARG A 66 -25.83 -29.40 -14.35
C ARG A 66 -24.82 -30.37 -14.93
N SER A 67 -24.70 -31.52 -14.29
CA SER A 67 -23.86 -32.63 -14.73
C SER A 67 -24.47 -33.33 -15.94
N PHE A 68 -23.62 -33.69 -16.91
CA PHE A 68 -23.92 -34.73 -17.90
C PHE A 68 -22.63 -35.48 -18.23
N ILE A 69 -22.73 -36.81 -18.26
CA ILE A 69 -21.68 -37.75 -18.67
C ILE A 69 -22.29 -38.64 -19.75
N PRO A 70 -21.58 -38.87 -20.86
CA PRO A 70 -21.50 -40.24 -21.36
C PRO A 70 -20.05 -40.62 -21.73
N ALA A 71 -19.69 -41.87 -21.47
CA ALA A 71 -18.43 -42.47 -21.90
C ALA A 71 -18.62 -43.36 -23.14
N ARG A 72 -17.56 -43.57 -23.93
CA ARG A 72 -17.37 -44.76 -24.78
C ARG A 72 -15.91 -44.95 -25.18
N HIS A 73 -15.60 -46.13 -25.71
CA HIS A 73 -14.26 -46.73 -25.81
C HIS A 73 -13.62 -46.61 -27.22
N HIS A 74 -12.39 -47.16 -27.32
CA HIS A 74 -11.58 -47.46 -28.51
C HIS A 74 -10.77 -46.27 -29.06
N THR A 75 -9.51 -46.43 -29.53
CA THR A 75 -8.67 -47.65 -29.66
C THR A 75 -7.18 -47.31 -29.48
N GLN A 76 -6.34 -48.31 -29.22
CA GLN A 76 -4.88 -48.18 -29.32
C GLN A 76 -4.41 -48.20 -30.78
N THR A 77 -3.49 -47.31 -31.14
CA THR A 77 -2.45 -47.55 -32.15
C THR A 77 -1.16 -46.90 -31.69
N SER A 78 -0.03 -47.60 -31.83
CA SER A 78 1.28 -47.11 -31.43
C SER A 78 2.07 -46.57 -32.62
N SER A 79 2.76 -45.44 -32.40
CA SER A 79 3.94 -45.08 -33.16
C SER A 79 4.96 -44.46 -32.20
N GLN A 80 6.20 -44.95 -32.25
CA GLN A 80 7.31 -44.38 -31.48
C GLN A 80 8.02 -43.32 -32.31
N GLN A 81 8.14 -42.11 -31.77
CA GLN A 81 9.23 -41.17 -32.06
C GLN A 81 9.47 -40.37 -30.78
N GLY A 82 10.72 -40.25 -30.35
CA GLY A 82 11.08 -39.77 -29.02
C GLY A 82 11.71 -38.38 -28.99
N PHE A 83 11.91 -37.88 -27.76
CA PHE A 83 12.63 -36.65 -27.38
C PHE A 83 11.93 -35.33 -27.79
N PHE A 84 11.78 -34.31 -26.93
CA PHE A 84 12.20 -34.12 -25.53
C PHE A 84 11.00 -33.77 -24.63
N ASN A 85 10.91 -34.38 -23.45
CA ASN A 85 9.98 -33.95 -22.40
C ASN A 85 10.61 -32.85 -21.54
N PHE A 86 10.06 -31.64 -21.59
CA PHE A 86 10.32 -30.59 -20.59
C PHE A 86 9.12 -30.42 -19.64
N THR A 87 8.72 -31.53 -19.01
CA THR A 87 7.61 -31.60 -18.07
C THR A 87 7.96 -31.00 -16.70
N GLY A 88 8.18 -29.68 -16.68
CA GLY A 88 8.40 -28.88 -15.47
C GLY A 88 7.13 -28.71 -14.63
N SER A 89 6.54 -29.82 -14.17
CA SER A 89 5.42 -29.79 -13.22
C SER A 89 5.94 -29.40 -11.84
N ALA A 90 5.91 -28.11 -11.51
CA ALA A 90 6.14 -27.64 -10.15
C ALA A 90 5.15 -28.34 -9.21
N GLN A 91 5.67 -29.15 -8.29
CA GLN A 91 4.86 -29.93 -7.37
C GLN A 91 4.34 -29.01 -6.25
N PRO A 92 3.20 -29.32 -5.60
CA PRO A 92 2.72 -28.56 -4.44
C PRO A 92 3.75 -28.45 -3.30
N ARG A 93 4.73 -29.37 -3.24
CA ARG A 93 5.82 -29.35 -2.26
C ARG A 93 6.84 -28.23 -2.53
N ASP A 94 7.15 -27.95 -3.80
CA ASP A 94 8.08 -26.87 -4.21
C ASP A 94 7.57 -25.47 -3.86
N PHE A 95 6.27 -25.36 -3.57
CA PHE A 95 5.62 -24.13 -3.15
C PHE A 95 5.84 -23.86 -1.65
N PHE A 96 5.54 -24.85 -0.79
CA PHE A 96 5.78 -24.72 0.65
C PHE A 96 7.28 -24.60 0.96
N SER A 97 8.15 -25.37 0.30
CA SER A 97 9.60 -25.26 0.53
C SER A 97 10.20 -23.89 0.17
N LYS A 98 9.51 -23.08 -0.65
CA LYS A 98 9.89 -21.67 -0.90
C LYS A 98 9.32 -20.70 0.11
N LEU A 99 8.18 -21.02 0.71
CA LEU A 99 7.62 -20.26 1.83
C LEU A 99 8.42 -20.52 3.11
N ASP A 100 8.89 -21.75 3.33
CA ASP A 100 9.82 -22.10 4.42
C ASP A 100 11.18 -21.39 4.26
N GLN A 101 11.62 -21.11 3.02
CA GLN A 101 12.79 -20.27 2.72
C GLN A 101 12.59 -18.77 3.01
N PHE A 102 11.38 -18.33 3.36
CA PHE A 102 11.11 -16.97 3.84
C PHE A 102 11.09 -16.86 5.37
N ALA A 103 11.21 -17.97 6.11
CA ALA A 103 11.62 -17.88 7.50
C ALA A 103 13.07 -17.34 7.54
N PRO A 104 13.35 -16.23 8.24
CA PRO A 104 14.71 -15.72 8.31
C PRO A 104 15.63 -16.75 8.98
N THR A 105 16.79 -17.02 8.37
CA THR A 105 17.85 -17.81 9.00
C THR A 105 18.09 -17.25 10.40
N ALA A 106 17.84 -18.08 11.43
CA ALA A 106 17.48 -17.60 12.76
C ALA A 106 18.38 -16.47 13.26
N LEU A 107 17.79 -15.28 13.43
CA LEU A 107 18.40 -14.23 14.24
C LEU A 107 18.69 -14.84 15.63
N PRO A 108 19.86 -14.58 16.22
CA PRO A 108 20.36 -15.35 17.35
C PRO A 108 19.39 -15.30 18.54
N VAL A 109 18.72 -16.43 18.79
CA VAL A 109 17.86 -16.61 19.95
C VAL A 109 18.74 -16.59 21.19
N TYR A 110 18.79 -15.42 21.85
CA TYR A 110 19.47 -15.26 23.12
C TYR A 110 18.72 -16.04 24.19
N HIS A 111 19.22 -17.25 24.48
CA HIS A 111 18.83 -18.02 25.65
C HIS A 111 19.43 -17.39 26.91
N ASP A 112 18.79 -16.35 27.45
CA ASP A 112 19.05 -15.92 28.82
C ASP A 112 18.62 -17.04 29.78
N ALA A 113 19.60 -17.76 30.30
CA ALA A 113 19.38 -18.87 31.23
C ALA A 113 18.87 -18.35 32.59
N HIS A 114 17.90 -19.07 33.17
CA HIS A 114 17.42 -18.77 34.52
C HIS A 114 18.57 -18.80 35.54
N SER A 115 18.78 -17.68 36.23
CA SER A 115 19.70 -17.57 37.38
C SER A 115 19.09 -16.65 38.44
N CYS A 116 18.26 -17.21 39.32
CA CYS A 116 17.80 -16.50 40.52
C CYS A 116 18.84 -16.65 41.64
N SER A 117 19.40 -15.54 42.10
CA SER A 117 19.94 -15.38 43.45
C SER A 117 20.03 -13.88 43.81
N PRO A 118 19.65 -13.46 45.02
CA PRO A 118 19.71 -12.06 45.42
C PRO A 118 21.10 -11.67 45.91
N SER A 119 21.59 -10.49 45.53
CA SER A 119 22.73 -9.84 46.18
C SER A 119 22.55 -8.32 46.24
N SER A 120 23.11 -7.69 47.25
CA SER A 120 22.86 -6.30 47.61
C SER A 120 23.89 -5.33 47.01
N GLY A 121 23.41 -4.38 46.21
CA GLY A 121 23.90 -3.00 46.17
C GLY A 121 25.39 -2.74 45.92
N THR A 122 25.75 -2.56 44.65
CA THR A 122 26.68 -1.51 44.22
C THR A 122 26.24 -0.99 42.84
N GLY A 123 26.76 0.16 42.40
CA GLY A 123 26.27 0.85 41.21
C GLY A 123 26.64 0.17 39.89
N GLU A 124 25.70 -0.61 39.34
CA GLU A 124 25.78 -1.13 37.97
C GLU A 124 25.88 0.03 36.95
N PRO A 125 26.82 -0.01 35.97
CA PRO A 125 26.84 0.95 34.89
C PRO A 125 25.57 0.79 34.06
N PHE A 126 24.89 1.91 33.80
CA PHE A 126 23.55 1.94 33.20
C PHE A 126 23.55 1.36 31.78
N HIS A 127 23.41 0.05 31.66
CA HIS A 127 23.33 -0.67 30.40
C HIS A 127 22.08 -0.20 29.66
N ARG A 128 22.26 0.78 28.77
CA ARG A 128 21.23 1.27 27.86
C ARG A 128 20.77 0.09 27.01
N ARG A 129 19.69 -0.57 27.44
CA ARG A 129 19.01 -1.60 26.65
C ARG A 129 18.83 -1.03 25.25
N LYS A 130 19.46 -1.66 24.27
CA LYS A 130 19.22 -1.32 22.88
C LYS A 130 17.75 -1.66 22.63
N GLU A 131 16.91 -0.66 22.43
CA GLU A 131 15.49 -0.87 22.15
C GLU A 131 15.43 -1.74 20.89
N MET A 132 14.95 -2.99 21.06
CA MET A 132 14.88 -3.95 19.97
C MET A 132 13.76 -3.49 19.05
N VAL A 133 14.14 -2.74 18.01
CA VAL A 133 13.20 -2.25 17.01
C VAL A 133 12.66 -3.44 16.24
N ALA A 134 11.33 -3.55 16.20
CA ALA A 134 10.66 -4.71 15.67
C ALA A 134 10.79 -4.78 14.13
N SER A 135 10.71 -5.97 13.56
CA SER A 135 10.87 -6.19 12.12
C SER A 135 9.54 -6.02 11.37
N VAL A 136 9.58 -5.35 10.21
CA VAL A 136 8.42 -5.22 9.32
C VAL A 136 8.64 -5.88 7.96
N ALA A 137 7.69 -6.72 7.54
CA ALA A 137 7.53 -7.13 6.15
C ALA A 137 6.32 -6.42 5.52
N VAL A 138 6.52 -5.78 4.36
CA VAL A 138 5.43 -5.23 3.52
C VAL A 138 5.12 -6.22 2.40
N ILE A 139 3.89 -6.75 2.40
CA ILE A 139 3.39 -7.71 1.40
C ILE A 139 2.53 -6.94 0.40
N MET A 140 3.06 -6.71 -0.81
CA MET A 140 2.48 -5.82 -1.79
C MET A 140 1.83 -6.58 -2.96
N ASP A 141 0.52 -6.45 -3.07
CA ASP A 141 -0.24 -6.73 -4.29
C ASP A 141 0.03 -5.59 -5.28
N TYR A 142 1.05 -5.77 -6.13
CA TYR A 142 1.58 -4.66 -6.91
C TYR A 142 0.57 -4.14 -7.93
N GLN A 143 -0.16 -5.03 -8.61
CA GLN A 143 -1.13 -4.62 -9.62
C GLN A 143 -2.31 -3.89 -8.99
N ASN A 144 -2.86 -4.40 -7.88
CA ASN A 144 -3.95 -3.74 -7.19
C ASN A 144 -3.54 -2.35 -6.65
N MET A 145 -2.39 -2.27 -5.96
CA MET A 145 -1.92 -1.01 -5.38
C MET A 145 -1.51 0.02 -6.44
N HIS A 146 -0.87 -0.41 -7.54
CA HIS A 146 -0.52 0.48 -8.64
C HIS A 146 -1.77 1.02 -9.34
N LEU A 147 -2.70 0.14 -9.75
CA LEU A 147 -3.89 0.57 -10.49
C LEU A 147 -4.84 1.40 -9.63
N THR A 148 -5.05 1.02 -8.37
CA THR A 148 -5.90 1.80 -7.45
C THR A 148 -5.29 3.18 -7.16
N GLY A 149 -3.96 3.28 -6.99
CA GLY A 149 -3.28 4.55 -6.81
C GLY A 149 -3.32 5.43 -8.07
N HIS A 150 -3.13 4.83 -9.25
CA HIS A 150 -3.29 5.50 -10.54
C HIS A 150 -4.68 6.09 -10.71
N ASP A 151 -5.72 5.25 -10.66
CA ASP A 151 -7.12 5.64 -10.88
C ASP A 151 -7.60 6.68 -9.82
N ARG A 152 -6.94 6.76 -8.65
CA ARG A 152 -7.29 7.65 -7.53
C ARG A 152 -6.58 9.01 -7.53
N PHE A 153 -5.31 9.06 -7.94
CA PHE A 153 -4.43 10.23 -7.72
C PHE A 153 -3.80 10.80 -9.00
N THR A 154 -4.02 10.21 -10.17
CA THR A 154 -3.53 10.79 -11.44
C THR A 154 -4.63 11.55 -12.19
N PRO A 155 -4.28 12.57 -13.00
CA PRO A 155 -5.23 13.18 -13.92
C PRO A 155 -5.83 12.15 -14.90
N PRO A 156 -7.11 12.28 -15.28
CA PRO A 156 -7.73 11.41 -16.27
C PRO A 156 -6.97 11.41 -17.60
N GLY A 157 -6.76 10.23 -18.19
CA GLY A 157 -6.10 10.06 -19.48
C GLY A 157 -4.58 9.85 -19.42
N ILE A 158 -3.94 10.00 -18.26
CA ILE A 158 -2.52 9.63 -18.08
C ILE A 158 -2.33 8.12 -18.35
N PRO A 159 -1.30 7.69 -19.09
CA PRO A 159 -0.97 6.28 -19.25
C PRO A 159 -0.57 5.60 -17.93
N LYS A 160 -1.11 4.41 -17.69
CA LYS A 160 -0.83 3.60 -16.49
C LYS A 160 0.65 3.30 -16.27
N HIS A 161 1.47 3.27 -17.33
CA HIS A 161 2.91 3.03 -17.18
C HIS A 161 3.70 4.27 -16.76
N GLU A 162 3.17 5.49 -16.90
CA GLU A 162 3.82 6.70 -16.38
C GLU A 162 3.72 6.77 -14.86
N SER A 163 2.63 6.29 -14.28
CA SER A 163 2.30 6.42 -12.85
C SER A 163 2.82 5.29 -11.95
N LEU A 164 3.87 4.60 -12.37
CA LEU A 164 4.44 3.46 -11.64
C LEU A 164 4.79 3.81 -10.18
N ILE A 165 4.80 2.78 -9.34
CA ILE A 165 5.13 2.85 -7.92
C ILE A 165 6.43 2.08 -7.69
N HIS A 166 7.41 2.68 -7.02
CA HIS A 166 8.63 2.00 -6.62
C HIS A 166 8.38 1.28 -5.29
N PRO A 167 8.48 -0.07 -5.21
CA PRO A 167 8.05 -0.81 -4.03
C PRO A 167 8.72 -0.39 -2.73
N LEU A 168 10.00 -0.02 -2.79
CA LEU A 168 10.74 0.45 -1.62
C LEU A 168 10.24 1.81 -1.10
N LEU A 169 10.10 2.81 -1.98
CA LEU A 169 9.64 4.15 -1.62
C LEU A 169 8.21 4.11 -1.06
N PHE A 170 7.39 3.21 -1.62
CA PHE A 170 6.06 2.88 -1.08
C PHE A 170 6.14 2.33 0.35
N ALA A 171 6.99 1.31 0.58
CA ALA A 171 7.12 0.68 1.89
C ALA A 171 7.72 1.63 2.95
N GLU A 172 8.68 2.48 2.58
CA GLU A 172 9.29 3.46 3.49
C GLU A 172 8.30 4.59 3.86
N GLU A 173 7.50 5.07 2.90
CA GLU A 173 6.41 6.01 3.17
C GLU A 173 5.26 5.37 3.99
N VAL A 174 5.03 4.05 3.85
CA VAL A 174 4.15 3.27 4.75
C VAL A 174 4.69 3.27 6.18
N ILE A 175 5.96 2.93 6.43
CA ILE A 175 6.52 2.96 7.79
C ILE A 175 6.43 4.36 8.40
N LYS A 176 6.70 5.40 7.60
CA LYS A 176 6.58 6.80 8.03
C LYS A 176 5.13 7.17 8.43
N ARG A 177 4.14 6.91 7.55
CA ARG A 177 2.72 7.17 7.85
C ARG A 177 2.22 6.35 9.03
N ARG A 178 2.71 5.12 9.20
CA ARG A 178 2.42 4.24 10.34
C ARG A 178 2.91 4.85 11.66
N GLU A 179 4.15 5.34 11.69
CA GLU A 179 4.69 5.98 12.90
C GLU A 179 3.95 7.28 13.23
N GLU A 180 3.70 8.12 12.22
CA GLU A 180 2.89 9.36 12.36
C GLU A 180 1.49 9.07 12.94
N ALA A 181 0.83 7.98 12.53
CA ALA A 181 -0.50 7.58 13.02
C ALA A 181 -0.50 6.86 14.40
N LEU A 182 0.61 6.26 14.81
CA LEU A 182 0.74 5.56 16.10
C LEU A 182 1.34 6.44 17.20
N ALA A 183 2.15 7.45 16.88
CA ALA A 183 2.83 8.29 17.87
C ALA A 183 1.88 8.95 18.90
N PRO A 184 0.74 9.58 18.54
CA PRO A 184 -0.20 10.13 19.53
C PRO A 184 -0.81 9.05 20.44
N GLN A 185 -0.94 7.83 19.94
CA GLN A 185 -1.52 6.71 20.68
C GLN A 185 -0.54 6.12 21.68
N ARG A 186 0.76 6.11 21.34
CA ARG A 186 1.86 5.76 22.26
C ARG A 186 2.05 6.83 23.34
N MET A 187 1.94 8.11 23.00
CA MET A 187 1.92 9.20 24.00
C MET A 187 0.75 9.07 24.98
N ALA A 188 -0.42 8.64 24.49
CA ALA A 188 -1.59 8.32 25.31
C ALA A 188 -1.54 6.93 25.99
N GLN A 189 -0.39 6.23 25.94
CA GLN A 189 -0.14 4.93 26.58
C GLN A 189 -1.23 3.87 26.32
N LYS A 190 -1.84 3.84 25.12
CA LYS A 190 -2.89 2.84 24.84
C LYS A 190 -2.31 1.41 24.90
N PRO A 191 -3.01 0.44 25.49
CA PRO A 191 -2.60 -0.96 25.47
C PRO A 191 -2.71 -1.55 24.05
N ASN A 192 -2.03 -2.67 23.82
CA ASN A 192 -2.11 -3.50 22.62
C ASN A 192 -1.79 -2.75 21.30
N LEU A 193 -0.94 -1.72 21.38
CA LEU A 193 -0.41 -1.02 20.21
C LEU A 193 0.67 -1.85 19.50
N PRO A 194 0.72 -1.83 18.15
CA PRO A 194 1.82 -2.40 17.39
C PRO A 194 3.17 -1.73 17.72
N PRO A 195 4.28 -2.48 17.73
CA PRO A 195 5.59 -1.98 18.16
C PRO A 195 6.17 -0.90 17.24
N ARG A 196 7.15 -0.14 17.76
CA ARG A 196 8.09 0.63 16.94
C ARG A 196 8.85 -0.37 16.07
N ALA A 197 8.88 -0.15 14.76
CA ALA A 197 9.31 -1.18 13.83
C ALA A 197 9.97 -0.60 12.57
N GLU A 198 10.99 -1.30 12.05
CA GLU A 198 11.82 -0.93 10.91
C GLU A 198 11.59 -1.85 9.70
N LEU A 199 11.76 -1.31 8.49
CA LEU A 199 11.50 -2.04 7.25
C LEU A 199 12.58 -3.10 6.98
N ALA A 200 12.28 -4.35 7.29
CA ALA A 200 13.16 -5.49 7.05
C ALA A 200 12.97 -6.11 5.65
N LYS A 201 11.73 -6.15 5.13
CA LYS A 201 11.41 -6.82 3.86
C LYS A 201 10.28 -6.13 3.09
N VAL A 202 10.35 -6.15 1.77
CA VAL A 202 9.27 -5.78 0.83
C VAL A 202 9.09 -6.94 -0.16
N MET A 203 7.97 -7.66 -0.08
CA MET A 203 7.64 -8.79 -0.94
C MET A 203 6.59 -8.37 -1.96
N VAL A 204 6.99 -8.29 -3.22
CA VAL A 204 6.21 -7.67 -4.31
C VAL A 204 5.66 -8.76 -5.22
N PHE A 205 4.36 -9.00 -5.13
CA PHE A 205 3.67 -10.00 -5.92
C PHE A 205 3.11 -9.35 -7.19
N ARG A 206 3.47 -9.90 -8.36
CA ARG A 206 3.02 -9.39 -9.67
C ARG A 206 3.05 -10.42 -10.78
N GLY A 207 2.26 -10.18 -11.82
CA GLY A 207 2.35 -10.88 -13.09
C GLY A 207 3.69 -10.67 -13.80
N CYS A 208 4.23 -11.75 -14.35
CA CYS A 208 5.30 -11.74 -15.33
C CYS A 208 4.70 -11.88 -16.74
N PRO A 209 4.90 -10.90 -17.63
CA PRO A 209 4.58 -11.06 -19.05
C PRO A 209 5.37 -12.20 -19.70
N SER A 210 4.90 -12.68 -20.85
CA SER A 210 5.60 -13.69 -21.64
C SER A 210 6.45 -13.03 -22.71
N ASN A 211 7.77 -13.32 -22.74
CA ASN A 211 8.67 -12.79 -23.76
C ASN A 211 8.22 -13.09 -25.20
N HIS A 212 7.53 -14.22 -25.43
CA HIS A 212 7.01 -14.57 -26.75
C HIS A 212 5.73 -13.80 -27.12
N LYS A 213 4.83 -13.51 -26.16
CA LYS A 213 3.53 -12.88 -26.44
C LYS A 213 3.50 -11.38 -26.18
N ASP A 214 4.53 -10.86 -25.51
CA ASP A 214 4.54 -9.52 -24.92
C ASP A 214 6.00 -9.07 -24.61
N PRO A 215 6.92 -9.10 -25.59
CA PRO A 215 8.35 -8.88 -25.37
C PRO A 215 8.66 -7.52 -24.73
N GLU A 216 7.94 -6.46 -25.14
CA GLU A 216 8.13 -5.12 -24.56
C GLU A 216 7.77 -5.07 -23.07
N ALA A 217 6.60 -5.57 -22.68
CA ALA A 217 6.20 -5.59 -21.27
C ALA A 217 7.08 -6.55 -20.46
N TYR A 218 7.55 -7.65 -21.05
CA TYR A 218 8.51 -8.56 -20.43
C TYR A 218 9.83 -7.84 -20.15
N ASN A 219 10.43 -7.20 -21.15
CA ASN A 219 11.68 -6.45 -21.04
C ASN A 219 11.55 -5.30 -20.03
N ARG A 220 10.46 -4.53 -20.08
CA ARG A 220 10.14 -3.48 -19.09
C ARG A 220 10.05 -4.04 -17.67
N SER A 221 9.44 -5.21 -17.51
CA SER A 221 9.33 -5.90 -16.20
C SER A 221 10.68 -6.41 -15.69
N GLN A 222 11.56 -6.92 -16.58
CA GLN A 222 12.92 -7.32 -16.17
C GLN A 222 13.80 -6.11 -15.82
N LYS A 223 13.72 -5.01 -16.57
CA LYS A 223 14.39 -3.74 -16.23
C LYS A 223 13.93 -3.23 -14.85
N GLN A 224 12.62 -3.24 -14.59
CA GLN A 224 12.05 -2.89 -13.27
C GLN A 224 12.56 -3.80 -12.15
N LYS A 225 12.56 -5.12 -12.33
CA LYS A 225 13.10 -6.06 -11.33
C LYS A 225 14.57 -5.76 -11.03
N ALA A 226 15.40 -5.60 -12.07
CA ALA A 226 16.82 -5.30 -11.95
C ALA A 226 17.12 -3.90 -11.36
N GLU A 227 16.14 -3.00 -11.32
CA GLU A 227 16.20 -1.76 -10.55
C GLU A 227 15.83 -1.99 -9.09
N TRP A 228 14.63 -2.52 -8.85
CA TRP A 228 14.02 -2.56 -7.52
C TRP A 228 14.75 -3.51 -6.58
N THR A 229 15.31 -4.63 -7.08
CA THR A 229 16.08 -5.58 -6.26
C THR A 229 17.56 -5.24 -6.11
N ARG A 230 17.97 -3.97 -6.32
CA ARG A 230 19.30 -3.51 -5.86
C ARG A 230 19.33 -3.23 -4.37
N ASP A 231 18.18 -2.93 -3.76
CA ASP A 231 18.02 -2.97 -2.31
C ASP A 231 17.67 -4.41 -1.89
N PRO A 232 18.45 -5.06 -1.01
CA PRO A 232 18.23 -6.46 -0.63
C PRO A 232 16.94 -6.68 0.19
N ARG A 233 16.31 -5.61 0.70
CA ARG A 233 14.99 -5.69 1.34
C ARG A 233 13.89 -6.03 0.32
N VAL A 234 14.08 -5.70 -0.97
CA VAL A 234 13.04 -5.86 -2.00
C VAL A 234 13.17 -7.19 -2.73
N GLU A 235 12.06 -7.94 -2.78
CA GLU A 235 11.95 -9.18 -3.54
C GLU A 235 10.73 -9.16 -4.48
N ILE A 236 10.95 -9.55 -5.75
CA ILE A 236 9.89 -9.60 -6.77
C ILE A 236 9.49 -11.05 -7.06
N ILE A 237 8.29 -11.40 -6.60
CA ILE A 237 7.69 -12.73 -6.69
C ILE A 237 6.72 -12.76 -7.88
N TYR A 238 7.12 -13.50 -8.92
CA TYR A 238 6.42 -13.53 -10.20
C TYR A 238 5.47 -14.72 -10.36
N ARG A 239 4.35 -14.48 -11.06
CA ARG A 239 3.53 -15.53 -11.68
C ARG A 239 3.33 -15.24 -13.16
N SER A 240 3.52 -16.23 -14.03
CA SER A 240 3.29 -16.05 -15.47
C SER A 240 1.86 -15.62 -15.76
N LEU A 241 1.69 -14.50 -16.49
CA LEU A 241 0.38 -14.06 -16.96
C LEU A 241 -0.26 -15.14 -17.85
N ARG A 242 -1.59 -15.29 -17.75
CA ARG A 242 -2.37 -16.06 -18.71
C ARG A 242 -2.76 -15.18 -19.88
N TYR A 243 -2.70 -15.74 -21.08
CA TYR A 243 -2.99 -15.07 -22.35
C TYR A 243 -4.08 -15.85 -23.09
N SER A 244 -5.28 -15.28 -23.16
CA SER A 244 -6.40 -15.77 -23.98
C SER A 244 -6.59 -14.85 -25.17
N TRP A 245 -6.82 -15.39 -26.36
CA TRP A 245 -7.18 -14.57 -27.52
C TRP A 245 -8.57 -13.95 -27.30
N ASP A 246 -8.72 -12.66 -27.61
CA ASP A 246 -9.98 -11.93 -27.53
C ASP A 246 -10.35 -11.41 -28.92
N SER A 247 -11.30 -12.07 -29.56
CA SER A 247 -11.75 -11.77 -30.92
C SER A 247 -12.55 -10.47 -31.03
N ALA A 248 -12.99 -9.86 -29.92
CA ALA A 248 -13.73 -8.60 -29.96
C ALA A 248 -12.79 -7.38 -30.07
N VAL A 249 -11.55 -7.51 -29.59
CA VAL A 249 -10.48 -6.49 -29.72
C VAL A 249 -9.34 -6.91 -30.65
N ASN A 250 -9.37 -8.16 -31.15
CA ASN A 250 -8.36 -8.76 -32.03
C ASN A 250 -6.93 -8.73 -31.43
N ASP A 251 -6.82 -9.00 -30.13
CA ASP A 251 -5.57 -9.02 -29.36
C ASP A 251 -5.62 -10.09 -28.24
N TRP A 252 -4.48 -10.35 -27.61
CA TRP A 252 -4.38 -11.22 -26.43
C TRP A 252 -4.83 -10.50 -25.15
N ARG A 253 -6.00 -10.88 -24.63
CA ARG A 253 -6.40 -10.52 -23.27
C ARG A 253 -5.43 -11.13 -22.25
N LYS A 254 -4.65 -10.26 -21.61
CA LYS A 254 -3.63 -10.55 -20.61
C LYS A 254 -4.28 -10.58 -19.22
N GLN A 255 -4.11 -11.67 -18.48
CA GLN A 255 -4.73 -11.83 -17.16
C GLN A 255 -3.75 -12.36 -16.11
N GLU A 256 -3.65 -11.62 -15.01
CA GLU A 256 -3.00 -12.06 -13.76
C GLU A 256 -3.91 -13.07 -13.04
N LYS A 257 -3.36 -14.16 -12.48
CA LYS A 257 -4.16 -15.21 -11.82
C LYS A 257 -3.39 -15.94 -10.72
N GLY A 258 -3.93 -15.94 -9.50
CA GLY A 258 -3.28 -16.53 -8.34
C GLY A 258 -2.04 -15.72 -7.94
N ILE A 259 -2.19 -14.39 -7.91
CA ILE A 259 -1.31 -13.45 -7.22
C ILE A 259 -1.99 -13.03 -5.92
N ASP A 260 -3.26 -12.65 -6.01
CA ASP A 260 -4.29 -12.71 -4.97
C ASP A 260 -4.06 -13.84 -3.96
N VAL A 261 -4.16 -15.11 -4.38
CA VAL A 261 -3.94 -16.28 -3.50
C VAL A 261 -2.54 -16.31 -2.86
N LEU A 262 -1.51 -15.80 -3.53
CA LEU A 262 -0.14 -15.81 -3.00
C LEU A 262 0.11 -14.71 -1.97
N VAL A 263 -0.41 -13.51 -2.23
CA VAL A 263 -0.45 -12.39 -1.27
C VAL A 263 -1.19 -12.83 -0.01
N ALA A 264 -2.37 -13.45 -0.18
CA ALA A 264 -3.19 -13.95 0.91
C ALA A 264 -2.46 -14.99 1.78
N LEU A 265 -1.91 -16.04 1.17
CA LEU A 265 -1.20 -17.09 1.89
C LEU A 265 0.07 -16.56 2.58
N THR A 266 0.86 -15.74 1.88
CA THR A 266 2.11 -15.19 2.44
C THR A 266 1.84 -14.26 3.63
N ALA A 267 0.87 -13.35 3.50
CA ALA A 267 0.50 -12.43 4.58
C ALA A 267 -0.01 -13.21 5.81
N TYR A 268 -0.89 -14.19 5.61
CA TYR A 268 -1.36 -15.07 6.69
C TYR A 268 -0.19 -15.84 7.36
N GLN A 269 0.64 -16.53 6.58
CA GLN A 269 1.71 -17.39 7.09
C GLN A 269 2.76 -16.61 7.87
N LEU A 270 3.25 -15.48 7.34
CA LEU A 270 4.27 -14.67 8.02
C LEU A 270 3.73 -14.03 9.30
N SER A 271 2.44 -13.65 9.33
CA SER A 271 1.80 -13.09 10.53
C SER A 271 1.64 -14.17 11.61
N VAL A 272 1.01 -15.30 11.28
CA VAL A 272 0.71 -16.34 12.28
C VAL A 272 1.99 -16.97 12.84
N SER A 273 3.02 -17.18 12.01
CA SER A 273 4.31 -17.75 12.42
C SER A 273 5.20 -16.82 13.26
N GLY A 274 4.96 -15.50 13.24
CA GLY A 274 5.85 -14.53 13.87
C GLY A 274 7.20 -14.35 13.15
N ALA A 275 7.28 -14.74 11.86
CA ALA A 275 8.51 -14.58 11.06
C ALA A 275 8.94 -13.11 10.89
N PHE A 276 7.99 -12.17 11.08
CA PHE A 276 8.22 -10.75 11.31
C PHE A 276 7.29 -10.29 12.43
N ASP A 277 7.72 -9.33 13.25
CA ASP A 277 6.91 -8.77 14.34
C ASP A 277 5.68 -8.02 13.82
N VAL A 278 5.76 -7.49 12.60
CA VAL A 278 4.70 -6.77 11.90
C VAL A 278 4.68 -7.20 10.43
N VAL A 279 3.50 -7.55 9.92
CA VAL A 279 3.26 -7.87 8.51
C VAL A 279 2.21 -6.90 7.98
N ILE A 280 2.59 -6.05 7.04
CA ILE A 280 1.70 -5.04 6.46
C ILE A 280 1.24 -5.51 5.08
N LEU A 281 -0.03 -5.89 4.98
CA LEU A 281 -0.68 -6.23 3.72
C LEU A 281 -1.10 -4.95 2.98
N ALA A 282 -0.52 -4.73 1.80
CA ALA A 282 -0.87 -3.64 0.90
C ALA A 282 -1.71 -4.15 -0.27
N SER A 283 -3.03 -4.08 -0.13
CA SER A 283 -4.03 -4.32 -1.20
C SER A 283 -5.37 -3.65 -0.86
N HIS A 284 -6.18 -3.38 -1.88
CA HIS A 284 -7.60 -3.03 -1.78
C HIS A 284 -8.55 -4.17 -2.17
N ASP A 285 -8.03 -5.36 -2.52
CA ASP A 285 -8.87 -6.49 -2.91
C ASP A 285 -9.61 -7.11 -1.72
N THR A 286 -10.94 -7.15 -1.78
CA THR A 286 -11.76 -7.75 -0.73
C THR A 286 -11.68 -9.26 -0.67
N ASP A 287 -11.12 -9.91 -1.68
CA ASP A 287 -10.81 -11.34 -1.62
C ASP A 287 -9.68 -11.62 -0.60
N MET A 288 -9.04 -10.58 -0.05
CA MET A 288 -8.14 -10.64 1.12
C MET A 288 -8.88 -10.63 2.47
N ILE A 289 -10.19 -10.39 2.55
CA ILE A 289 -10.91 -10.38 3.85
C ILE A 289 -10.75 -11.69 4.63
N PRO A 290 -10.84 -12.89 4.01
CA PRO A 290 -10.59 -14.16 4.69
C PRO A 290 -9.19 -14.30 5.31
N VAL A 291 -8.20 -13.53 4.85
CA VAL A 291 -6.85 -13.48 5.46
C VAL A 291 -6.92 -12.87 6.85
N ILE A 292 -7.68 -11.78 6.99
CA ILE A 292 -7.89 -11.05 8.25
C ILE A 292 -8.71 -11.91 9.21
N GLU A 293 -9.78 -12.55 8.71
CA GLU A 293 -10.64 -13.45 9.49
C GLU A 293 -9.90 -14.69 9.99
N ARG A 294 -9.08 -15.32 9.13
CA ARG A 294 -8.28 -16.49 9.51
C ARG A 294 -7.13 -16.14 10.45
N TYR A 295 -6.44 -15.01 10.23
CA TYR A 295 -5.41 -14.53 11.14
C TYR A 295 -5.97 -14.23 12.54
N ASP A 296 -7.11 -13.56 12.67
CA ASP A 296 -7.66 -13.22 13.99
C ASP A 296 -8.12 -14.47 14.78
N ALA A 297 -8.54 -15.53 14.08
CA ALA A 297 -8.90 -16.81 14.67
C ALA A 297 -7.69 -17.69 15.07
N ASP A 298 -6.58 -17.63 14.34
CA ASP A 298 -5.42 -18.52 14.53
C ASP A 298 -4.22 -17.88 15.25
N ARG A 299 -4.20 -16.55 15.42
CA ARG A 299 -3.06 -15.84 16.04
C ARG A 299 -2.89 -16.19 17.52
N THR A 300 -1.62 -16.19 17.95
CA THR A 300 -1.20 -16.43 19.34
C THR A 300 -0.30 -15.29 19.82
N ASP A 301 0.13 -15.32 21.08
CA ASP A 301 1.13 -14.37 21.63
C ASP A 301 2.50 -14.44 20.94
N ARG A 302 2.72 -15.41 20.03
CA ARG A 302 3.93 -15.54 19.19
C ARG A 302 3.73 -15.01 17.76
N SER A 303 2.52 -14.61 17.39
CA SER A 303 2.20 -14.15 16.05
C SER A 303 2.49 -12.65 15.88
N GLY A 304 3.04 -12.26 14.73
CA GLY A 304 3.28 -10.88 14.35
C GLY A 304 1.99 -10.13 13.99
N PHE A 305 1.99 -8.81 14.18
CA PHE A 305 0.83 -7.96 13.91
C PHE A 305 0.51 -7.89 12.40
N LEU A 306 -0.64 -8.43 11.99
CA LEU A 306 -1.20 -8.16 10.66
C LEU A 306 -1.82 -6.74 10.62
N GLU A 307 -1.24 -5.86 9.80
CA GLU A 307 -1.74 -4.50 9.53
C GLU A 307 -2.11 -4.36 8.04
N ILE A 308 -2.92 -3.36 7.68
CA ILE A 308 -3.26 -3.03 6.29
C ILE A 308 -2.69 -1.66 5.88
N ALA A 309 -1.97 -1.59 4.75
CA ALA A 309 -1.65 -0.32 4.09
C ALA A 309 -2.60 -0.08 2.91
N HIS A 310 -3.19 1.10 2.81
CA HIS A 310 -4.18 1.39 1.76
C HIS A 310 -4.20 2.87 1.33
N TRP A 311 -4.57 3.13 0.08
CA TRP A 311 -4.81 4.48 -0.42
C TRP A 311 -6.04 5.14 0.22
N GLU A 312 -6.01 6.47 0.31
CA GLU A 312 -7.08 7.31 0.86
C GLU A 312 -8.28 7.47 -0.10
N GLY A 313 -9.50 7.31 0.41
CA GLY A 313 -10.74 7.41 -0.38
C GLY A 313 -11.03 6.20 -1.28
N CYS A 314 -10.21 5.16 -1.19
CA CYS A 314 -10.38 3.89 -1.90
C CYS A 314 -11.10 2.83 -1.03
N LYS A 315 -11.47 1.69 -1.61
CA LYS A 315 -12.15 0.59 -0.91
C LYS A 315 -11.30 0.11 0.27
N ARG A 316 -11.84 0.14 1.50
CA ARG A 316 -11.13 -0.28 2.71
C ARG A 316 -11.32 -1.77 2.98
N LEU A 317 -10.24 -2.50 3.22
CA LEU A 317 -10.31 -3.86 3.76
C LEU A 317 -10.74 -3.80 5.23
N GLN A 318 -11.86 -4.46 5.55
CA GLN A 318 -12.44 -4.54 6.88
C GLN A 318 -13.27 -5.83 6.98
N ALA A 319 -12.76 -6.81 7.73
CA ALA A 319 -13.58 -7.93 8.17
C ALA A 319 -14.60 -7.44 9.23
N PRO A 320 -15.85 -7.94 9.26
CA PRO A 320 -16.82 -7.57 10.28
C PRO A 320 -16.35 -7.96 11.70
N GLY A 321 -16.60 -7.11 12.69
CA GLY A 321 -16.24 -7.36 14.10
C GLY A 321 -14.75 -7.27 14.46
N ILE A 322 -13.84 -7.54 13.51
CA ILE A 322 -12.40 -7.64 13.78
C ILE A 322 -11.71 -6.27 13.77
N GLN A 323 -10.98 -5.97 14.84
CA GLN A 323 -10.06 -4.82 14.88
C GLN A 323 -8.83 -5.10 14.01
N THR A 324 -8.45 -4.13 13.19
CA THR A 324 -7.24 -4.23 12.34
C THR A 324 -6.52 -2.89 12.34
N TRP A 325 -5.20 -2.91 12.50
CA TRP A 325 -4.37 -1.72 12.37
C TRP A 325 -4.24 -1.32 10.90
N ARG A 326 -4.23 -0.01 10.63
CA ARG A 326 -4.31 0.54 9.27
C ARG A 326 -3.42 1.75 9.10
N THR A 327 -2.71 1.79 7.98
CA THR A 327 -1.91 2.92 7.53
C THR A 327 -2.54 3.50 6.26
N THR A 328 -3.10 4.70 6.37
CA THR A 328 -3.73 5.43 5.25
C THR A 328 -2.68 6.22 4.47
N LEU A 329 -2.70 6.09 3.16
CA LEU A 329 -1.79 6.74 2.23
C LEU A 329 -2.54 7.77 1.37
N GLY A 330 -2.37 9.06 1.68
CA GLY A 330 -2.93 10.16 0.87
C GLY A 330 -2.12 10.46 -0.40
N ALA A 331 -2.57 11.45 -1.18
CA ALA A 331 -1.91 11.87 -2.44
C ALA A 331 -0.41 12.21 -2.30
N PRO A 332 0.08 12.85 -1.23
CA PRO A 332 1.52 13.04 -1.03
C PRO A 332 2.28 11.72 -0.93
N SER A 333 1.71 10.72 -0.25
CA SER A 333 2.29 9.38 -0.15
C SER A 333 2.44 8.73 -1.52
N PHE A 334 1.40 8.84 -2.36
CA PHE A 334 1.45 8.35 -3.75
C PHE A 334 2.60 9.04 -4.50
N VAL A 335 2.71 10.37 -4.44
CA VAL A 335 3.76 11.17 -5.10
C VAL A 335 5.17 10.81 -4.60
N HIS A 336 5.38 10.56 -3.31
CA HIS A 336 6.67 10.07 -2.80
C HIS A 336 6.98 8.65 -3.28
N SER A 337 5.96 7.79 -3.35
CA SER A 337 6.08 6.39 -3.80
C SER A 337 6.31 6.22 -5.32
N ARG A 338 6.19 7.29 -6.11
CA ARG A 338 6.29 7.24 -7.59
C ARG A 338 7.66 6.75 -8.05
N ASP A 339 7.67 5.66 -8.83
CA ASP A 339 8.80 5.36 -9.70
C ASP A 339 8.82 6.35 -10.86
N ARG A 340 9.96 7.04 -11.04
CA ARG A 340 10.18 8.06 -12.06
C ARG A 340 11.20 7.62 -13.11
N LYS A 341 11.72 6.40 -13.01
CA LYS A 341 12.70 5.89 -13.95
C LYS A 341 12.00 5.44 -15.24
N ASP A 342 12.59 5.78 -16.38
CA ASP A 342 12.17 5.24 -17.66
C ASP A 342 12.69 3.80 -17.83
N TYR A 343 11.82 2.95 -18.36
CA TYR A 343 12.05 1.52 -18.61
C TYR A 343 11.60 1.10 -20.02
N THR A 344 11.25 2.05 -20.90
CA THR A 344 11.00 1.79 -22.32
C THR A 344 12.22 1.13 -22.96
#